data_AF-A0A5C8ZHL2-F1
#
_entry.id   AF-A0A5C8ZHL2-F1
#
_cell.length_a   1.000
_cell.length_b   1.000
_cell.length_c   1.000
_cell.angle_alpha   90.00
_cell.angle_beta   90.00
_cell.angle_gamma   90.00
#
_symmetry.space_group_name_H-M   'P 1'
#
loop_
_entity.id
_entity.type
_entity.pdbx_description
1 polymer ?
#
loop_
_entity_poly.entity_id
_entity_poly.type
_entity_poly.pdbx_seq_one_letter_code
_entity_poly.pdbx_strand_id
1 'polypeptide(L)'
;MTRQRTFALVAAGLLGTAALTACGSQDARTVGSVAVDDVAPASSSSQVASAATGAGSASATLPAEPVSALQTVQGVLERDADDDDDDAQDPADRYDDFTVNGIEVDFGPSEWIIAAPALQDYDGDGTAEPFAAELDGLVGQQVTLQVRDDDADDDSADDRMDDADVYEVQGLALRDLTGPAPWRGGPAPTGALVG
;
A
#
# COMPACT_ATOMS: atom_id res chain seq x y z
N MET A 1 40.15 -15.94 30.24
CA MET A 1 40.12 -14.46 30.26
C MET A 1 38.69 -14.03 30.01
N THR A 2 37.92 -13.80 31.06
CA THR A 2 36.46 -13.61 31.00
C THR A 2 36.18 -12.12 31.02
N ARG A 3 35.70 -11.55 29.90
CA ARG A 3 35.36 -10.12 29.81
C ARG A 3 33.94 -9.91 30.36
N GLN A 4 33.84 -9.33 31.55
CA GLN A 4 32.58 -8.77 32.06
C GLN A 4 32.20 -7.57 31.20
N ARG A 5 31.06 -7.64 30.52
CA ARG A 5 30.41 -6.49 29.88
C ARG A 5 29.41 -5.91 30.88
N THR A 6 29.68 -4.70 31.34
CA THR A 6 28.81 -3.91 32.21
C THR A 6 27.75 -3.22 31.36
N PHE A 7 26.49 -3.58 31.54
CA PHE A 7 25.36 -2.85 30.96
C PHE A 7 24.97 -1.69 31.88
N ALA A 8 25.00 -0.46 31.35
CA ALA A 8 24.47 0.72 32.01
C ALA A 8 23.02 0.93 31.56
N LEU A 9 22.09 0.70 32.48
CA LEU A 9 20.66 0.96 32.30
C LEU A 9 20.41 2.46 32.55
N VAL A 10 20.10 3.22 31.49
CA VAL A 10 19.65 4.61 31.62
C VAL A 10 18.12 4.61 31.56
N ALA A 11 17.50 4.67 32.75
CA ALA A 11 16.08 4.94 32.88
C ALA A 11 15.87 6.47 32.96
N ALA A 12 15.48 7.09 31.86
CA ALA A 12 14.99 8.45 31.84
C ALA A 12 13.47 8.42 31.70
N GLY A 13 12.78 8.50 32.83
CA GLY A 13 11.35 8.72 32.88
C GLY A 13 11.02 10.16 32.49
N LEU A 14 10.01 10.33 31.64
CA LEU A 14 9.34 11.61 31.47
C LEU A 14 7.83 11.39 31.49
N LEU A 15 7.24 11.67 32.66
CA LEU A 15 5.81 11.83 32.85
C LEU A 15 5.40 13.19 32.26
N GLY A 16 4.62 13.15 31.18
CA GLY A 16 4.03 14.33 30.55
C GLY A 16 2.55 14.11 30.25
N THR A 17 1.71 14.13 31.27
CA THR A 17 0.25 14.22 31.10
C THR A 17 -0.14 15.64 30.73
N ALA A 18 -0.42 15.90 29.46
CA ALA A 18 -1.14 17.09 29.00
C ALA A 18 -2.54 16.68 28.56
N ALA A 19 -3.52 16.97 29.42
CA ALA A 19 -4.94 16.88 29.09
C ALA A 19 -5.32 18.10 28.24
N LEU A 20 -5.54 17.89 26.94
CA LEU A 20 -6.20 18.87 26.07
C LEU A 20 -7.67 18.48 25.93
N THR A 21 -8.48 19.06 26.82
CA THR A 21 -9.94 19.15 26.63
C THR A 21 -10.21 20.25 25.61
N ALA A 22 -10.45 19.89 24.36
CA ALA A 22 -11.02 20.79 23.36
C ALA A 22 -12.53 20.51 23.26
N CYS A 23 -13.31 21.34 23.95
CA CYS A 23 -14.72 21.56 23.65
C CYS A 23 -14.83 22.31 22.32
N GLY A 24 -15.59 21.79 21.34
CA GLY A 24 -15.80 22.49 20.08
C GLY A 24 -16.92 21.92 19.21
N SER A 25 -18.15 22.35 19.50
CA SER A 25 -19.29 22.53 18.59
C SER A 25 -19.67 21.40 17.62
N GLN A 26 -20.73 20.67 18.01
CA GLN A 26 -21.59 19.90 17.12
C GLN A 26 -22.43 20.84 16.24
N ASP A 27 -21.96 21.16 15.03
CA ASP A 27 -22.84 21.68 13.99
C ASP A 27 -23.50 20.52 13.25
N ALA A 28 -24.61 20.04 13.83
CA ALA A 28 -25.49 19.08 13.19
C ALA A 28 -26.25 19.76 12.03
N ARG A 29 -25.61 19.92 10.87
CA ARG A 29 -26.32 20.19 9.63
C ARG A 29 -27.03 18.92 9.17
N THR A 30 -28.31 18.83 9.51
CA THR A 30 -29.25 17.89 8.92
C THR A 30 -29.36 18.21 7.43
N VAL A 31 -28.60 17.50 6.59
CA VAL A 31 -28.82 17.48 5.13
C VAL A 31 -29.98 16.52 4.88
N GLY A 32 -31.10 17.07 4.42
CA GLY A 32 -32.28 16.30 4.05
C GLY A 32 -31.95 15.30 2.96
N SER A 33 -32.37 14.06 3.14
CA SER A 33 -32.36 13.02 2.12
C SER A 33 -33.24 13.46 0.95
N VAL A 34 -32.62 13.83 -0.18
CA VAL A 34 -33.32 13.93 -1.47
C VAL A 34 -33.52 12.50 -1.96
N ALA A 35 -34.77 12.06 -1.98
CA ALA A 35 -35.16 10.85 -2.71
C ALA A 35 -34.96 11.12 -4.20
N VAL A 36 -34.02 10.42 -4.82
CA VAL A 36 -33.83 10.44 -6.27
C VAL A 36 -34.73 9.34 -6.83
N ASP A 37 -35.66 9.73 -7.69
CA ASP A 37 -36.59 8.87 -8.42
C ASP A 37 -35.85 7.73 -9.14
N ASP A 38 -36.37 6.50 -8.96
CA ASP A 38 -35.98 5.29 -9.67
C ASP A 38 -36.03 5.49 -11.20
N VAL A 39 -34.85 5.64 -11.82
CA VAL A 39 -34.73 5.54 -13.28
C VAL A 39 -34.56 4.07 -13.65
N ALA A 40 -35.67 3.46 -14.07
CA ALA A 40 -35.70 2.11 -14.60
C ALA A 40 -34.73 1.92 -15.80
N PRO A 41 -33.88 0.88 -15.83
CA PRO A 41 -33.05 0.61 -16.98
C PRO A 41 -33.90 0.09 -18.14
N ALA A 42 -33.94 0.86 -19.23
CA ALA A 42 -34.53 0.43 -20.49
C ALA A 42 -33.72 -0.73 -21.08
N SER A 43 -34.34 -1.91 -21.14
CA SER A 43 -33.83 -3.06 -21.87
C SER A 43 -33.71 -2.72 -23.36
N SER A 44 -32.48 -2.53 -23.84
CA SER A 44 -32.18 -2.43 -25.27
C SER A 44 -31.50 -3.71 -25.74
N SER A 45 -32.34 -4.64 -26.20
CA SER A 45 -31.93 -5.81 -26.96
C SER A 45 -31.55 -5.41 -28.38
N SER A 46 -30.26 -5.36 -28.68
CA SER A 46 -29.73 -5.30 -30.05
C SER A 46 -28.94 -6.56 -30.34
N GLN A 47 -29.67 -7.53 -30.89
CA GLN A 47 -29.15 -8.79 -31.42
C GLN A 47 -28.75 -8.53 -32.88
N VAL A 48 -27.44 -8.43 -33.16
CA VAL A 48 -26.89 -8.49 -34.53
C VAL A 48 -26.03 -9.75 -34.63
N ALA A 49 -26.61 -10.76 -35.26
CA ALA A 49 -25.95 -11.99 -35.61
C ALA A 49 -25.04 -11.75 -36.83
N SER A 50 -23.72 -11.89 -36.64
CA SER A 50 -22.76 -12.06 -37.73
C SER A 50 -22.12 -13.44 -37.58
N ALA A 51 -22.55 -14.36 -38.45
CA ALA A 51 -21.97 -15.68 -38.58
C ALA A 51 -20.62 -15.58 -39.27
N ALA A 52 -19.54 -15.79 -38.51
CA ALA A 52 -18.21 -16.03 -39.04
C ALA A 52 -17.79 -17.47 -38.69
N THR A 53 -17.90 -18.36 -39.68
CA THR A 53 -17.42 -19.74 -39.63
C THR A 53 -15.89 -19.73 -39.72
N GLY A 54 -15.23 -19.55 -38.57
CA GLY A 54 -13.77 -19.66 -38.42
C GLY A 54 -13.39 -20.95 -37.71
N ALA A 55 -12.55 -21.77 -38.35
CA ALA A 55 -12.08 -23.05 -37.85
C ALA A 55 -11.43 -22.92 -36.45
N GLY A 56 -11.98 -23.64 -35.49
CA GLY A 56 -11.61 -23.59 -34.07
C GLY A 56 -10.25 -24.22 -33.81
N SER A 57 -9.26 -23.37 -33.54
CA SER A 57 -8.16 -23.73 -32.64
C SER A 57 -8.73 -23.69 -31.22
N ALA A 58 -8.89 -24.85 -30.60
CA ALA A 58 -9.27 -24.95 -29.19
C ALA A 58 -8.11 -24.40 -28.35
N SER A 59 -8.17 -23.10 -28.02
CA SER A 59 -7.35 -22.55 -26.94
C SER A 59 -7.76 -23.25 -25.67
N ALA A 60 -6.90 -24.14 -25.18
CA ALA A 60 -7.07 -24.74 -23.87
C ALA A 60 -7.14 -23.59 -22.85
N THR A 61 -8.30 -23.37 -22.26
CA THR A 61 -8.46 -22.52 -21.08
C THR A 61 -7.62 -23.16 -19.99
N LEU A 62 -6.43 -22.61 -19.74
CA LEU A 62 -5.67 -22.97 -18.55
C LEU A 62 -6.53 -22.60 -17.33
N PRO A 63 -6.61 -23.46 -16.30
CA PRO A 63 -7.28 -23.11 -15.07
C PRO A 63 -6.65 -21.84 -14.52
N ALA A 64 -7.49 -20.89 -14.07
CA ALA A 64 -7.00 -19.71 -13.39
C ALA A 64 -6.28 -20.17 -12.11
N GLU A 65 -5.01 -19.84 -12.00
CA GLU A 65 -4.22 -20.04 -10.78
C GLU A 65 -4.96 -19.32 -9.63
N PRO A 66 -5.14 -19.95 -8.46
CA PRO A 66 -5.75 -19.30 -7.31
C PRO A 66 -4.86 -18.13 -6.87
N VAL A 67 -5.36 -16.90 -7.00
CA VAL A 67 -4.69 -15.73 -6.45
C VAL A 67 -4.68 -15.79 -4.93
N SER A 68 -3.49 -15.67 -4.34
CA SER A 68 -3.32 -15.58 -2.89
C SER A 68 -4.14 -14.43 -2.31
N ALA A 69 -4.84 -14.72 -1.22
CA ALA A 69 -5.61 -13.71 -0.49
C ALA A 69 -4.66 -12.67 0.12
N LEU A 70 -5.12 -11.41 0.19
CA LEU A 70 -4.39 -10.37 0.90
C LEU A 70 -4.32 -10.70 2.40
N GLN A 71 -3.22 -10.30 3.01
CA GLN A 71 -2.97 -10.39 4.43
C GLN A 71 -2.96 -8.99 5.03
N THR A 72 -3.58 -8.84 6.20
CA THR A 72 -3.56 -7.56 6.91
C THR A 72 -2.37 -7.51 7.86
N VAL A 73 -1.50 -6.54 7.68
CA VAL A 73 -0.36 -6.26 8.56
C VAL A 73 -0.60 -4.93 9.27
N GLN A 74 -0.37 -4.87 10.59
CA GLN A 74 -0.57 -3.67 11.40
C GLN A 74 0.61 -3.48 12.33
N GLY A 75 1.29 -2.35 12.26
CA GLY A 75 2.45 -2.04 13.09
C GLY A 75 2.92 -0.61 12.89
N VAL A 76 4.04 -0.26 13.50
CA VAL A 76 4.73 0.98 13.17
C VAL A 76 5.49 0.75 11.87
N LEU A 77 5.36 1.67 10.91
CA LEU A 77 6.21 1.64 9.71
C LEU A 77 7.60 2.15 10.08
N GLU A 78 8.60 1.31 9.89
CA GLU A 78 10.00 1.63 10.16
C GLU A 78 10.77 1.55 8.84
N ARG A 79 11.82 2.36 8.71
CA ARG A 79 12.86 2.10 7.70
C ARG A 79 13.84 1.13 8.31
N ASP A 80 14.23 0.12 7.55
CA ASP A 80 15.41 -0.62 7.97
C ASP A 80 16.62 0.32 7.93
N ALA A 81 17.40 0.30 8.98
CA ALA A 81 18.61 1.10 9.12
C ALA A 81 19.86 0.22 9.01
N ASP A 82 19.70 -1.10 8.91
CA ASP A 82 20.83 -2.04 8.97
C ASP A 82 21.59 -2.16 7.63
N ASP A 83 21.13 -1.52 6.54
CA ASP A 83 21.80 -1.46 5.22
C ASP A 83 22.90 -0.37 5.11
N ASP A 84 23.40 0.06 6.27
CA ASP A 84 24.21 1.27 6.50
C ASP A 84 25.65 1.29 5.92
N ASP A 85 26.12 0.29 5.16
CA ASP A 85 27.57 0.13 4.98
C ASP A 85 28.22 0.62 3.67
N ASP A 86 27.53 0.98 2.58
CA ASP A 86 28.28 1.48 1.39
C ASP A 86 27.69 2.67 0.60
N ASP A 87 26.38 2.91 0.50
CA ASP A 87 25.86 3.91 -0.47
C ASP A 87 24.70 4.81 0.01
N ALA A 88 24.72 5.29 1.26
CA ALA A 88 23.78 6.30 1.81
C ALA A 88 23.69 7.64 1.03
N GLN A 89 24.32 7.75 -0.13
CA GLN A 89 24.27 8.88 -1.05
C GLN A 89 23.23 8.71 -2.16
N ASP A 90 22.75 7.50 -2.46
CA ASP A 90 21.68 7.32 -3.43
C ASP A 90 20.32 7.58 -2.75
N PRO A 91 19.56 8.61 -3.16
CA PRO A 91 18.22 8.82 -2.65
C PRO A 91 17.24 7.70 -3.01
N ALA A 92 17.55 6.83 -3.98
CA ALA A 92 16.77 5.64 -4.31
C ALA A 92 16.76 4.64 -3.15
N ASP A 93 17.93 4.32 -2.61
CA ASP A 93 18.10 3.30 -1.55
C ASP A 93 17.26 3.58 -0.29
N ARG A 94 16.84 4.84 -0.10
CA ARG A 94 15.97 5.26 1.01
C ARG A 94 14.58 4.58 1.02
N TYR A 95 14.14 4.01 -0.09
CA TYR A 95 12.81 3.39 -0.21
C TYR A 95 12.84 1.89 -0.51
N ASP A 96 14.02 1.28 -0.49
CA ASP A 96 14.15 -0.15 -0.74
C ASP A 96 13.74 -0.99 0.49
N ASP A 97 14.00 -0.48 1.72
CA ASP A 97 13.77 -1.27 2.94
C ASP A 97 12.78 -0.63 3.92
N PHE A 98 11.55 -1.15 3.93
CA PHE A 98 10.53 -0.82 4.92
C PHE A 98 10.12 -2.05 5.71
N THR A 99 9.89 -1.86 7.01
CA THR A 99 9.40 -2.94 7.86
C THR A 99 8.17 -2.52 8.67
N VAL A 100 7.30 -3.50 8.95
CA VAL A 100 6.17 -3.35 9.86
C VAL A 100 6.12 -4.54 10.82
N ASN A 101 6.46 -4.30 12.09
CA ASN A 101 6.69 -5.36 13.09
C ASN A 101 7.77 -6.38 12.67
N GLY A 102 8.80 -5.94 11.97
CA GLY A 102 9.87 -6.82 11.47
C GLY A 102 9.44 -7.73 10.31
N ILE A 103 8.35 -7.39 9.61
CA ILE A 103 8.00 -7.96 8.31
C ILE A 103 8.43 -6.92 7.26
N GLU A 104 9.26 -7.32 6.32
CA GLU A 104 9.69 -6.49 5.18
C GLU A 104 8.52 -6.29 4.21
N VAL A 105 8.33 -5.06 3.75
CA VAL A 105 7.21 -4.67 2.88
C VAL A 105 7.70 -3.87 1.69
N ASP A 106 7.27 -4.27 0.49
CA ASP A 106 7.65 -3.63 -0.76
C ASP A 106 6.52 -2.73 -1.32
N PHE A 107 6.83 -1.45 -1.51
CA PHE A 107 5.94 -0.45 -2.12
C PHE A 107 6.14 -0.31 -3.64
N GLY A 108 7.12 -1.03 -4.19
CA GLY A 108 7.58 -1.02 -5.56
C GLY A 108 8.99 -0.41 -5.69
N PRO A 109 9.54 -0.40 -6.92
CA PRO A 109 10.89 0.10 -7.16
C PRO A 109 11.07 1.56 -6.72
N SER A 110 12.18 1.86 -6.05
CA SER A 110 12.50 3.20 -5.54
C SER A 110 12.44 4.31 -6.60
N GLU A 111 12.90 4.04 -7.82
CA GLU A 111 12.78 4.96 -8.96
C GLU A 111 11.33 5.34 -9.26
N TRP A 112 10.39 4.38 -9.12
CA TRP A 112 8.97 4.64 -9.29
C TRP A 112 8.42 5.42 -8.10
N ILE A 113 8.80 5.09 -6.87
CA ILE A 113 8.35 5.79 -5.65
C ILE A 113 8.72 7.28 -5.71
N ILE A 114 9.96 7.58 -6.11
CA ILE A 114 10.47 8.95 -6.25
C ILE A 114 9.75 9.72 -7.37
N ALA A 115 9.47 9.06 -8.49
CA ALA A 115 8.83 9.68 -9.64
C ALA A 115 7.29 9.71 -9.57
N ALA A 116 6.70 8.95 -8.65
CA ALA A 116 5.26 8.82 -8.52
C ALA A 116 4.64 10.16 -8.09
N PRO A 117 3.63 10.66 -8.82
CA PRO A 117 2.96 11.91 -8.45
C PRO A 117 2.10 11.71 -7.20
N ALA A 118 1.42 12.77 -6.79
CA ALA A 118 0.42 12.66 -5.74
C ALA A 118 -0.68 11.68 -6.13
N LEU A 119 -0.84 10.63 -5.32
CA LEU A 119 -1.85 9.61 -5.51
C LEU A 119 -3.03 9.89 -4.58
N GLN A 120 -2.78 9.77 -3.28
CA GLN A 120 -3.73 9.91 -2.18
C GLN A 120 -2.97 10.40 -0.94
N ASP A 121 -3.70 10.99 0.00
CA ASP A 121 -3.23 11.36 1.35
C ASP A 121 -3.17 10.07 2.20
N TYR A 122 -2.03 9.38 2.15
CA TYR A 122 -1.83 8.11 2.83
C TYR A 122 -1.44 8.29 4.29
N ASP A 123 -0.75 9.38 4.64
CA ASP A 123 -0.33 9.66 6.01
C ASP A 123 -1.42 10.35 6.87
N GLY A 124 -2.49 10.82 6.22
CA GLY A 124 -3.69 11.36 6.87
C GLY A 124 -3.51 12.79 7.36
N ASP A 125 -2.56 13.54 6.81
CA ASP A 125 -2.30 14.92 7.18
C ASP A 125 -3.30 15.93 6.56
N GLY A 126 -4.11 15.46 5.61
CA GLY A 126 -5.13 16.23 4.89
C GLY A 126 -4.67 16.74 3.52
N THR A 127 -3.46 16.41 3.08
CA THR A 127 -2.87 16.88 1.81
C THR A 127 -2.33 15.69 1.03
N ALA A 128 -2.73 15.56 -0.24
CA ALA A 128 -2.10 14.60 -1.13
C ALA A 128 -0.79 15.17 -1.71
N GLU A 129 0.33 14.52 -1.40
CA GLU A 129 1.69 14.84 -1.79
C GLU A 129 2.29 13.76 -2.70
N PRO A 130 3.44 13.99 -3.38
CA PRO A 130 4.14 12.93 -4.10
C PRO A 130 4.37 11.70 -3.23
N PHE A 131 4.28 10.50 -3.81
CA PHE A 131 4.23 9.26 -3.03
C PHE A 131 5.44 9.07 -2.09
N ALA A 132 6.62 9.50 -2.52
CA ALA A 132 7.81 9.55 -1.66
C ALA A 132 7.62 10.37 -0.36
N ALA A 133 6.94 11.51 -0.45
CA ALA A 133 6.65 12.37 0.71
C ALA A 133 5.58 11.74 1.62
N GLU A 134 4.54 11.14 1.04
CA GLU A 134 3.52 10.37 1.76
C GLU A 134 4.14 9.21 2.57
N LEU A 135 5.04 8.44 1.96
CA LEU A 135 5.77 7.37 2.66
C LEU A 135 6.68 7.94 3.77
N ASP A 136 7.35 9.07 3.52
CA ASP A 136 8.14 9.75 4.53
C ASP A 136 7.30 10.19 5.74
N GLY A 137 6.07 10.64 5.50
CA GLY A 137 5.10 10.98 6.54
C GLY A 137 4.67 9.77 7.37
N LEU A 138 4.54 8.59 6.75
CA LEU A 138 4.14 7.35 7.42
C LEU A 138 5.22 6.75 8.34
N VAL A 139 6.50 7.04 8.11
CA VAL A 139 7.59 6.48 8.94
C VAL A 139 7.44 6.91 10.40
N GLY A 140 7.44 5.93 11.31
CA GLY A 140 7.21 6.11 12.74
C GLY A 140 5.73 6.20 13.13
N GLN A 141 4.80 6.09 12.18
CA GLN A 141 3.36 6.04 12.44
C GLN A 141 2.82 4.61 12.49
N GLN A 142 1.70 4.46 13.20
CA GLN A 142 0.93 3.22 13.19
C GLN A 142 0.17 3.08 11.86
N VAL A 143 0.48 2.05 11.09
CA VAL A 143 -0.14 1.78 9.80
C VAL A 143 -0.96 0.50 9.81
N THR A 144 -1.86 0.38 8.83
CA THR A 144 -2.57 -0.87 8.47
C THR A 144 -2.36 -1.09 6.98
N LEU A 145 -1.72 -2.19 6.61
CA LEU A 145 -1.41 -2.56 5.24
C LEU A 145 -2.21 -3.79 4.82
N GLN A 146 -2.65 -3.84 3.57
CA GLN A 146 -3.01 -5.09 2.91
C GLN A 146 -1.86 -5.50 2.01
N VAL A 147 -1.24 -6.64 2.30
CA VAL A 147 -0.06 -7.13 1.59
C VAL A 147 -0.32 -8.48 0.95
N ARG A 148 0.54 -8.88 0.00
CA ARG A 148 0.60 -10.25 -0.53
C ARG A 148 2.06 -10.69 -0.50
N ASP A 149 2.28 -11.95 -0.18
CA ASP A 149 3.57 -12.61 -0.35
C ASP A 149 3.91 -12.66 -1.86
N ASP A 150 5.06 -12.12 -2.28
CA ASP A 150 5.50 -12.20 -3.70
C ASP A 150 6.06 -13.60 -4.02
N ASP A 151 6.40 -14.40 -3.00
CA ASP A 151 6.96 -15.74 -3.15
C ASP A 151 5.89 -16.80 -3.45
N ALA A 152 5.42 -16.80 -4.69
CA ALA A 152 4.82 -17.98 -5.28
C ALA A 152 5.86 -19.06 -5.66
N ASP A 153 7.16 -18.69 -5.72
CA ASP A 153 8.21 -19.49 -6.37
C ASP A 153 9.35 -19.96 -5.44
N ASP A 154 9.42 -19.55 -4.17
CA ASP A 154 10.43 -20.06 -3.23
C ASP A 154 9.89 -21.20 -2.34
N ASP A 155 10.45 -22.40 -2.52
CA ASP A 155 10.12 -23.61 -1.76
C ASP A 155 10.67 -23.56 -0.30
N SER A 156 11.31 -22.46 0.10
CA SER A 156 11.97 -22.29 1.38
C SER A 156 10.99 -21.86 2.47
N ALA A 157 10.28 -22.83 3.04
CA ALA A 157 9.27 -22.63 4.09
C ALA A 157 9.76 -22.02 5.43
N ASP A 158 11.03 -21.59 5.53
CA ASP A 158 11.63 -20.99 6.73
C ASP A 158 11.85 -19.48 6.62
N ASP A 159 11.75 -18.90 5.42
CA ASP A 159 11.85 -17.46 5.16
C ASP A 159 10.41 -16.91 5.11
N ARG A 160 10.05 -15.98 6.01
CA ARG A 160 8.65 -15.64 6.29
C ARG A 160 8.38 -14.20 5.89
N MET A 161 7.77 -14.01 4.70
CA MET A 161 7.35 -12.69 4.19
C MET A 161 8.49 -11.68 4.19
N ASP A 162 9.62 -12.08 3.61
CA ASP A 162 10.78 -11.21 3.54
C ASP A 162 10.60 -10.16 2.42
N ASP A 163 9.52 -10.21 1.63
CA ASP A 163 9.23 -9.21 0.59
C ASP A 163 7.71 -9.07 0.34
N ALA A 164 6.96 -8.58 1.33
CA ALA A 164 5.50 -8.50 1.23
C ALA A 164 5.05 -7.28 0.39
N ASP A 165 4.58 -7.55 -0.83
CA ASP A 165 4.02 -6.55 -1.74
C ASP A 165 2.81 -5.81 -1.14
N VAL A 166 2.88 -4.48 -1.01
CA VAL A 166 1.79 -3.64 -0.46
C VAL A 166 0.73 -3.28 -1.50
N TYR A 167 -0.53 -3.63 -1.25
CA TYR A 167 -1.68 -3.32 -2.13
C TYR A 167 -2.56 -2.18 -1.61
N GLU A 168 -2.71 -2.05 -0.30
CA GLU A 168 -3.49 -0.98 0.34
C GLU A 168 -2.76 -0.42 1.55
N VAL A 169 -2.86 0.89 1.75
CA VAL A 169 -2.30 1.63 2.89
C VAL A 169 -3.43 2.38 3.58
N GLN A 170 -3.69 2.08 4.86
CA GLN A 170 -4.79 2.66 5.64
C GLN A 170 -6.18 2.54 4.96
N GLY A 171 -6.40 1.48 4.18
CA GLY A 171 -7.63 1.26 3.41
C GLY A 171 -7.73 2.06 2.12
N LEU A 172 -6.66 2.77 1.73
CA LEU A 172 -6.52 3.43 0.44
C LEU A 172 -5.74 2.51 -0.50
N ALA A 173 -6.30 2.25 -1.69
CA ALA A 173 -5.69 1.34 -2.65
C ALA A 173 -4.43 1.96 -3.26
N LEU A 174 -3.29 1.27 -3.14
CA LEU A 174 -2.04 1.64 -3.80
C LEU A 174 -1.95 1.05 -5.22
N ARG A 175 -2.38 -0.20 -5.40
CA ARG A 175 -2.40 -0.90 -6.70
C ARG A 175 -3.62 -1.81 -6.86
N ASP A 176 -3.97 -2.10 -8.11
CA ASP A 176 -5.07 -2.99 -8.46
C ASP A 176 -4.70 -4.46 -8.14
N LEU A 177 -5.58 -5.17 -7.44
CA LEU A 177 -5.42 -6.58 -7.07
C LEU A 177 -5.35 -7.54 -8.26
N THR A 178 -5.90 -7.11 -9.40
CA THR A 178 -6.01 -7.90 -10.62
C THR A 178 -5.22 -7.31 -11.79
N GLY A 179 -4.71 -6.09 -11.61
CA GLY A 179 -3.96 -5.36 -12.62
C GLY A 179 -2.46 -5.65 -12.54
N PRO A 180 -1.70 -5.31 -13.58
CA PRO A 180 -0.25 -5.27 -13.46
C PRO A 180 0.15 -4.24 -12.40
N ALA A 181 1.26 -4.49 -11.71
CA ALA A 181 1.84 -3.49 -10.82
C ALA A 181 2.07 -2.15 -11.56
N PRO A 182 1.83 -1.01 -10.90
CA PRO A 182 1.79 0.30 -11.57
C PRO A 182 3.11 0.67 -12.26
N TRP A 183 4.25 0.13 -11.81
CA TRP A 183 5.56 0.31 -12.43
C TRP A 183 5.82 -0.59 -13.66
N ARG A 184 5.05 -1.67 -13.88
CA ARG A 184 5.24 -2.57 -15.04
C ARG A 184 4.68 -2.02 -16.36
N GLY A 185 4.05 -0.84 -16.37
CA GLY A 185 3.32 -0.26 -17.52
C GLY A 185 3.98 0.91 -18.27
N GLY A 186 5.16 1.39 -17.86
CA GLY A 186 5.72 2.65 -18.41
C GLY A 186 5.25 3.89 -17.64
N PRO A 187 5.66 5.11 -18.05
CA PRO A 187 5.90 6.26 -17.16
C PRO A 187 4.76 6.58 -16.19
N ALA A 188 5.16 7.00 -14.98
CA ALA A 188 4.37 7.28 -13.79
C ALA A 188 2.91 7.69 -14.06
N PRO A 189 1.93 7.18 -13.27
CA PRO A 189 0.52 7.44 -13.48
C PRO A 189 0.28 8.94 -13.52
N THR A 190 0.17 9.51 -14.71
CA THR A 190 0.07 10.95 -14.92
C THR A 190 -1.37 11.36 -14.67
N GLY A 191 -1.72 11.41 -13.39
CA GLY A 191 -2.85 12.15 -12.86
C GLY A 191 -4.22 11.47 -12.94
N ALA A 192 -4.97 11.79 -11.88
CA ALA A 192 -6.42 11.70 -11.72
C ALA A 192 -6.97 10.32 -11.33
N LEU A 193 -6.88 10.01 -10.04
CA LEU A 193 -8.09 9.57 -9.35
C LEU A 193 -9.12 10.69 -9.48
N VAL A 194 -10.06 10.51 -10.41
CA VAL A 194 -11.30 11.28 -10.44
C VAL A 194 -12.02 10.93 -9.13
N GLY A 195 -12.24 11.95 -8.29
CA GLY A 195 -12.91 11.81 -7.00
C GLY A 195 -14.35 11.36 -7.08
#